data_AF-A0A9P5TQZ9-F1
#
_entry.id   AF-A0A9P5TQZ9-F1
#
_cell.length_a   1.000
_cell.length_b   1.000
_cell.length_c   1.000
_cell.angle_alpha   90.00
_cell.angle_beta   90.00
_cell.angle_gamma   90.00
#
_symmetry.space_group_name_H-M   'P 1'
#
loop_
_entity.id
_entity.type
_entity.pdbx_description
1 polymer ?
#
loop_
_entity_poly.entity_id
_entity_poly.type
_entity_poly.pdbx_seq_one_letter_code
_entity_poly.pdbx_strand_id
1 'polypeptide(L)'
;MSNQIRATTAPELRRPMVPLEIVDMIIEMLANDDNKNSLKCCSLACHAFLEISRKYLFSSITIYHQEKDRNTFQAHQFQRLLNGNPSIADHVRHLDYRTNDERHPARLFYTTSIASLLSQFG
;
A
#
# COMPACT_ATOMS: atom_id res chain seq x y z
N MET A 1 26.33 -41.18 -46.34
CA MET A 1 25.10 -41.48 -45.57
C MET A 1 25.18 -40.67 -44.29
N SER A 2 24.57 -39.48 -44.27
CA SER A 2 24.69 -38.53 -43.15
C SER A 2 23.45 -38.64 -42.26
N ASN A 3 23.67 -39.04 -41.00
CA ASN A 3 22.63 -39.16 -39.98
C ASN A 3 22.14 -37.78 -39.56
N GLN A 4 20.83 -37.57 -39.65
CA GLN A 4 20.16 -36.36 -39.19
C GLN A 4 19.66 -36.60 -37.77
N ILE A 5 20.38 -36.03 -36.79
CA ILE A 5 19.98 -36.06 -35.37
C ILE A 5 18.82 -35.07 -35.22
N ARG A 6 17.62 -35.59 -35.03
CA ARG A 6 16.40 -34.83 -34.77
C ARG A 6 16.54 -34.21 -33.38
N ALA A 7 16.68 -32.89 -33.32
CA ALA A 7 16.70 -32.14 -32.08
C ALA A 7 15.34 -32.30 -31.37
N THR A 8 15.35 -32.97 -30.22
CA THR A 8 14.23 -33.07 -29.30
C THR A 8 13.99 -31.69 -28.69
N THR A 9 12.99 -30.96 -29.18
CA THR A 9 12.52 -29.72 -28.56
C THR A 9 11.79 -30.08 -27.26
N ALA A 10 12.34 -29.62 -26.13
CA ALA A 10 11.73 -29.75 -24.83
C ALA A 10 10.35 -29.06 -24.80
N PRO A 11 9.35 -29.59 -24.07
CA PRO A 11 8.06 -28.93 -23.93
C PRO A 11 8.25 -27.61 -23.20
N GLU A 12 7.97 -26.50 -23.89
CA GLU A 12 7.90 -25.19 -23.24
C GLU A 12 6.84 -25.23 -22.14
N LEU A 13 7.28 -25.16 -20.90
CA LEU A 13 6.44 -24.95 -19.73
C LEU A 13 5.75 -23.59 -19.87
N ARG A 14 4.57 -23.59 -20.50
CA ARG A 14 3.67 -22.45 -20.50
C ARG A 14 3.37 -22.11 -19.05
N ARG A 15 3.93 -21.00 -18.55
CA ARG A 15 3.65 -20.54 -17.20
C ARG A 15 2.15 -20.34 -17.08
N PRO A 16 1.47 -20.97 -16.11
CA PRO A 16 0.05 -20.75 -15.92
C PRO A 16 -0.16 -19.25 -15.63
N MET A 17 -0.93 -18.60 -16.49
CA MET A 17 -1.27 -17.20 -16.33
C MET A 17 -2.41 -17.12 -15.31
N VAL A 18 -2.10 -16.63 -14.12
CA VAL A 18 -3.11 -16.43 -13.07
C VAL A 18 -3.92 -15.17 -13.44
N PRO A 19 -5.26 -15.24 -13.43
CA PRO A 19 -6.10 -14.06 -13.66
C PRO A 19 -5.83 -12.97 -12.61
N LEU A 20 -5.92 -11.71 -13.01
CA LEU A 20 -5.64 -10.57 -12.13
C LEU A 20 -6.58 -10.52 -10.92
N GLU A 21 -7.83 -10.96 -11.08
CA GLU A 21 -8.83 -11.08 -10.01
C GLU A 21 -8.36 -11.99 -8.87
N ILE A 22 -7.69 -13.11 -9.21
CA ILE A 22 -7.13 -14.04 -8.22
C ILE A 22 -5.96 -13.39 -7.48
N VAL A 23 -5.13 -12.62 -8.19
CA VAL A 23 -4.03 -11.85 -7.58
C VAL A 23 -4.58 -10.78 -6.63
N ASP A 24 -5.63 -10.07 -7.04
CA ASP A 24 -6.29 -9.05 -6.20
C ASP A 24 -6.83 -9.67 -4.91
N MET A 25 -7.52 -10.81 -5.00
CA MET A 25 -8.02 -11.54 -3.84
C MET A 25 -6.90 -11.99 -2.88
N ILE A 26 -5.78 -12.50 -3.40
CA ILE A 26 -4.65 -12.90 -2.55
C ILE A 26 -4.08 -11.69 -1.80
N ILE A 27 -3.89 -10.57 -2.50
CA ILE A 27 -3.33 -9.36 -1.90
C ILE A 27 -4.33 -8.74 -0.91
N GLU A 28 -5.63 -8.77 -1.21
CA GLU A 28 -6.69 -8.35 -0.30
C GLU A 28 -6.68 -9.16 1.00
N MET A 29 -6.55 -10.49 0.91
CA MET A 29 -6.42 -11.34 2.09
C MET A 29 -5.20 -10.96 2.93
N LEU A 30 -4.05 -10.71 2.30
CA LEU A 30 -2.83 -10.25 3.01
C LEU A 30 -3.02 -8.88 3.66
N ALA A 31 -3.83 -8.01 3.06
CA ALA A 31 -4.14 -6.70 3.61
C ALA A 31 -5.06 -6.79 4.83
N ASN A 32 -6.04 -7.69 4.81
CA ASN A 32 -6.99 -7.89 5.91
C ASN A 32 -6.32 -8.49 7.16
N ASP A 33 -5.23 -9.26 7.00
CA ASP A 33 -4.43 -9.79 8.10
C ASP A 33 -3.45 -8.74 8.71
N ASP A 34 -3.60 -7.45 8.37
CA ASP A 34 -2.73 -6.34 8.78
C ASP A 34 -1.23 -6.55 8.43
N ASN A 35 -0.93 -7.45 7.48
CA ASN A 35 0.43 -7.82 7.15
C ASN A 35 1.06 -6.88 6.11
N LYS A 36 1.27 -5.62 6.52
CA LYS A 36 1.89 -4.59 5.66
C LYS A 36 3.28 -4.97 5.14
N ASN A 37 4.02 -5.82 5.84
CA ASN A 37 5.33 -6.29 5.38
C ASN A 37 5.21 -7.23 4.18
N SER A 38 4.25 -8.18 4.22
CA SER A 38 3.97 -9.03 3.08
C SER A 38 3.50 -8.23 1.87
N LEU A 39 2.64 -7.23 2.06
CA LEU A 39 2.22 -6.32 0.97
C LEU A 39 3.40 -5.57 0.34
N LYS A 40 4.37 -5.10 1.15
CA LYS A 40 5.60 -4.49 0.63
C LYS A 40 6.41 -5.49 -0.19
N CYS A 41 6.58 -6.72 0.29
CA CYS A 41 7.28 -7.77 -0.46
C CYS A 41 6.57 -8.09 -1.79
N CYS A 42 5.25 -8.21 -1.78
CA CYS A 42 4.44 -8.42 -2.99
C CYS A 42 4.63 -7.26 -3.99
N SER A 43 4.69 -6.02 -3.51
CA SER A 43 4.89 -4.86 -4.37
C SER A 43 6.22 -4.88 -5.15
N LEU A 44 7.22 -5.62 -4.65
CA LEU A 44 8.53 -5.77 -5.28
C LEU A 44 8.64 -7.00 -6.18
N ALA A 45 7.66 -7.91 -6.15
CA ALA A 45 7.71 -9.17 -6.90
C ALA A 45 7.48 -8.97 -8.40
N CYS A 46 6.49 -8.15 -8.79
CA CYS A 46 6.22 -7.81 -10.18
C CYS A 46 5.33 -6.56 -10.32
N HIS A 47 5.25 -5.99 -11.53
CA HIS A 47 4.44 -4.80 -11.81
C HIS A 47 2.93 -4.98 -11.53
N ALA A 48 2.36 -6.16 -11.82
CA ALA A 48 0.95 -6.43 -11.52
C ALA A 48 0.68 -6.41 -10.01
N PHE A 49 1.60 -6.99 -9.23
CA PHE A 49 1.50 -7.00 -7.77
C PHE A 49 1.79 -5.63 -7.18
N LEU A 50 2.66 -4.83 -7.80
CA LEU A 50 2.94 -3.46 -7.39
C LEU A 50 1.67 -2.61 -7.36
N GLU A 51 0.93 -2.56 -8.47
CA GLU A 51 -0.26 -1.71 -8.57
C GLU A 51 -1.34 -2.12 -7.56
N ILE A 52 -1.59 -3.43 -7.44
CA ILE A 52 -2.56 -3.96 -6.48
C ILE A 52 -2.08 -3.74 -5.03
N SER A 53 -0.82 -4.04 -4.73
CA SER A 53 -0.28 -3.86 -3.37
C SER A 53 -0.29 -2.40 -2.95
N ARG A 54 -0.03 -1.45 -3.87
CA ARG A 54 -0.11 -0.01 -3.57
C ARG A 54 -1.52 0.40 -3.16
N LYS A 55 -2.55 -0.07 -3.87
CA LYS A 55 -3.97 0.16 -3.51
C LYS A 55 -4.24 -0.23 -2.05
N TYR A 56 -3.76 -1.38 -1.59
CA TYR A 56 -3.97 -1.83 -0.20
C TYR A 56 -2.98 -1.24 0.81
N LEU A 57 -1.73 -0.96 0.42
CA LEU A 57 -0.73 -0.33 1.31
C LEU A 57 -1.14 1.07 1.74
N PHE A 58 -1.73 1.81 0.79
CA PHE A 58 -2.18 3.18 1.02
C PHE A 58 -3.67 3.27 1.40
N SER A 59 -4.42 2.15 1.44
CA SER A 59 -5.84 2.16 1.78
C SER A 59 -6.13 2.69 3.18
N SER A 60 -5.26 2.34 4.14
CA SER A 60 -5.39 2.75 5.54
C SER A 60 -4.07 3.33 6.06
N ILE A 61 -4.08 4.63 6.34
CA ILE A 61 -2.95 5.39 6.86
C ILE A 61 -3.26 5.81 8.29
N THR A 62 -2.35 5.51 9.21
CA THR A 62 -2.42 6.00 10.59
C THR A 62 -1.25 6.94 10.84
N ILE A 63 -1.56 8.17 11.22
CA ILE A 63 -0.61 9.21 11.61
C ILE A 63 -0.61 9.27 13.13
N TYR A 64 0.55 9.04 13.75
CA TYR A 64 0.72 9.14 15.19
C TYR A 64 1.30 10.51 15.54
N HIS A 65 0.65 11.18 16.49
CA HIS A 65 1.12 12.40 17.12
C HIS A 65 1.53 12.09 18.56
N GLN A 66 2.80 12.32 18.86
CA GLN A 66 3.32 12.19 20.23
C GLN A 66 3.66 13.59 20.72
N GLU A 67 2.94 14.14 21.70
CA GLU A 67 3.20 15.51 22.20
C GLU A 67 4.62 15.70 22.76
N LYS A 68 5.23 14.64 23.32
CA LYS A 68 6.59 14.68 23.89
C LYS A 68 7.66 14.86 22.83
N ASP A 69 7.33 14.54 21.58
CA ASP A 69 8.19 14.72 20.43
C ASP A 69 7.56 15.85 19.61
N ARG A 70 8.24 16.97 19.38
CA ARG A 70 7.73 18.02 18.45
C ARG A 70 7.61 17.52 16.99
N ASN A 71 7.62 16.21 16.80
CA ASN A 71 7.61 15.46 15.58
C ASN A 71 6.16 15.36 15.06
N THR A 72 5.67 16.46 14.51
CA THR A 72 4.68 16.47 13.42
C THR A 72 5.21 15.78 12.14
N PHE A 73 6.33 15.06 12.24
CA PHE A 73 7.10 14.47 11.15
C PHE A 73 6.31 13.45 10.35
N GLN A 74 5.40 12.66 10.96
CA GLN A 74 4.58 11.73 10.17
C GLN A 74 3.53 12.46 9.32
N ALA A 75 2.86 13.48 9.89
CA ALA A 75 1.91 14.31 9.15
C ALA A 75 2.61 15.09 8.02
N HIS A 76 3.76 15.70 8.30
CA HIS A 76 4.54 16.41 7.28
C HIS A 76 5.15 15.48 6.24
N GLN A 77 5.60 14.28 6.61
CA GLN A 77 6.06 13.29 5.62
C GLN A 77 4.93 12.84 4.71
N PHE A 78 3.74 12.58 5.28
CA PHE A 78 2.58 12.23 4.50
C PHE A 78 2.17 13.38 3.56
N GLN A 79 2.17 14.61 4.05
CA GLN A 79 1.94 15.80 3.22
C GLN A 79 2.98 15.93 2.09
N ARG A 80 4.27 15.75 2.39
CA ARG A 80 5.33 15.76 1.36
C ARG A 80 5.15 14.63 0.35
N LEU A 81 4.72 13.46 0.79
CA LEU A 81 4.43 12.32 -0.07
C LEU A 81 3.27 12.63 -1.02
N LEU A 82 2.18 13.22 -0.52
CA LEU A 82 1.05 13.64 -1.34
C LEU A 82 1.42 14.75 -2.33
N ASN A 83 2.22 15.74 -1.89
CA ASN A 83 2.69 16.80 -2.78
C ASN A 83 3.61 16.28 -3.89
N GLY A 84 4.42 15.26 -3.61
CA GLY A 84 5.31 14.64 -4.60
C GLY A 84 4.59 13.64 -5.51
N ASN A 85 3.51 13.02 -5.03
CA ASN A 85 2.76 12.03 -5.80
C ASN A 85 1.27 12.03 -5.40
N PRO A 86 0.46 12.91 -6.03
CA PRO A 86 -0.93 13.09 -5.65
C PRO A 86 -1.79 11.85 -5.89
N SER A 87 -1.41 10.95 -6.81
CA SER A 87 -2.12 9.68 -7.07
C SER A 87 -2.20 8.75 -5.85
N ILE A 88 -1.33 8.95 -4.85
CA ILE A 88 -1.39 8.21 -3.59
C ILE A 88 -2.67 8.54 -2.83
N ALA A 89 -3.17 9.78 -2.92
CA ALA A 89 -4.40 10.21 -2.26
C ALA A 89 -5.62 9.41 -2.74
N ASP A 90 -5.65 9.03 -4.02
CA ASP A 90 -6.77 8.26 -4.62
C ASP A 90 -6.90 6.84 -4.03
N HIS A 91 -5.81 6.33 -3.46
CA HIS A 91 -5.79 5.03 -2.81
C HIS A 91 -6.20 5.08 -1.33
N VAL A 92 -6.17 6.26 -0.69
CA VAL A 92 -6.45 6.40 0.74
C VAL A 92 -7.95 6.34 1.01
N ARG A 93 -8.39 5.34 1.78
CA ARG A 93 -9.79 5.11 2.17
C ARG A 93 -10.04 5.42 3.64
N HIS A 94 -9.05 5.16 4.48
CA HIS A 94 -9.10 5.41 5.92
C HIS A 94 -7.85 6.18 6.34
N LEU A 95 -8.05 7.32 7.00
CA LEU A 95 -7.00 8.13 7.58
C LEU A 95 -7.28 8.30 9.07
N ASP A 96 -6.46 7.68 9.91
CA ASP A 96 -6.55 7.76 11.36
C ASP A 96 -5.47 8.70 11.90
N TYR A 97 -5.87 9.69 12.70
CA TYR A 97 -4.94 10.51 13.45
C TYR A 97 -4.97 10.13 14.93
N ARG A 98 -3.88 9.59 15.46
CA ARG A 98 -3.79 9.12 16.85
C ARG A 98 -2.89 10.03 17.66
N THR A 99 -3.47 10.76 18.61
CA THR A 99 -2.70 11.53 19.59
C THR A 99 -2.53 10.72 20.88
N ASN A 100 -1.29 10.63 21.37
CA ASN A 100 -1.00 10.07 22.69
C ASN A 100 -1.15 11.19 23.74
N ASP A 101 -2.33 11.80 23.85
CA ASP A 101 -2.62 12.71 24.96
C ASP A 101 -3.05 11.86 26.17
N GLU A 102 -2.10 11.61 27.09
CA GLU A 102 -2.37 10.91 28.35
C GLU A 102 -3.33 11.67 29.27
N ARG A 103 -3.66 12.94 28.97
CA ARG A 103 -4.56 13.78 29.79
C ARG A 103 -6.03 13.60 29.42
N HIS A 104 -6.36 13.06 28.23
CA HIS A 104 -7.73 12.85 27.79
C HIS A 104 -7.88 11.53 27.03
N PRO A 105 -8.46 10.45 27.62
CA PRO A 105 -8.66 9.16 26.94
C PRO A 105 -9.74 9.17 25.86
N ALA A 106 -10.18 10.35 25.41
CA ALA A 106 -11.08 10.47 24.28
C ALA A 106 -10.30 10.10 23.02
N ARG A 107 -10.49 8.86 22.55
CA ARG A 107 -10.16 8.43 21.19
C ARG A 107 -10.85 9.38 20.21
N LEU A 108 -10.20 10.45 19.85
CA LEU A 108 -10.66 11.35 18.81
C LEU A 108 -10.34 10.70 17.47
N PHE A 109 -11.25 9.82 17.03
CA PHE A 109 -11.27 9.35 15.65
C PHE A 109 -11.71 10.51 14.76
N TYR A 110 -10.80 11.44 14.49
CA TYR A 110 -11.03 12.44 13.47
C TYR A 110 -10.83 11.76 12.11
N THR A 111 -11.89 11.18 11.55
CA THR A 111 -11.96 10.80 10.14
C THR A 111 -12.07 12.07 9.30
N THR A 112 -10.99 12.84 9.28
CA THR A 112 -10.96 14.07 8.48
C THR A 112 -10.80 13.65 7.03
N SER A 113 -11.79 13.97 6.20
CA SER A 113 -11.65 13.86 4.75
C SER A 113 -10.36 14.54 4.31
N ILE A 114 -9.62 13.95 3.35
CA ILE A 114 -8.37 14.53 2.82
C ILE A 114 -8.60 15.99 2.38
N ALA A 115 -9.80 16.30 1.85
CA ALA A 115 -10.22 17.65 1.50
C ALA A 115 -10.19 18.62 2.71
N SER A 116 -10.67 18.17 3.87
CA SER A 116 -10.68 18.96 5.12
C SER A 116 -9.30 19.12 5.74
N LEU A 117 -8.37 18.19 5.48
CA LEU A 117 -6.99 18.30 5.90
C LEU A 117 -6.21 19.28 5.01
N LEU A 118 -6.48 19.27 3.70
CA LEU A 118 -5.88 20.22 2.75
C LEU A 118 -6.37 21.66 2.94
N SER A 119 -7.62 21.86 3.37
CA SER A 119 -8.18 23.20 3.65
C SER A 119 -7.65 23.86 4.93
N GLN A 120 -6.97 23.12 5.82
CA GLN A 120 -6.35 23.70 7.03
C GLN A 120 -4.96 24.31 6.78
N PHE A 121 -4.43 24.17 5.56
CA PHE A 121 -3.11 24.69 5.18
C PHE A 121 -3.19 25.77 4.08
N GLY A 122 -4.35 26.43 3.94
CA GLY A 122 -4.56 27.61 3.09
C GLY A 122 -4.53 28.90 3.90
#